data_AF-A0A942DJ96-F1
#
_entry.id   AF-A0A942DJ96-F1
#
_cell.length_a   1.000
_cell.length_b   1.000
_cell.length_c   1.000
_cell.angle_alpha   90.00
_cell.angle_beta   90.00
_cell.angle_gamma   90.00
#
_symmetry.space_group_name_H-M   'P 1'
#
loop_
_entity.id
_entity.type
_entity.pdbx_description
1 polymer ?
#
loop_
_entity_poly.entity_id
_entity_poly.type
_entity_poly.pdbx_seq_one_letter_code
_entity_poly.pdbx_strand_id
1 'polypeptide(L)'
;MLHLIEGKPYQKGIYLLGLSDNMMRLVTKDIDMEELDKACWPIFQQLMEELGERYHNWIVVIEPVSKEYFLGQDDQEVLSRARKKHPLGVFFAYRLNENPAIDSL
;
A
#
# COMPACT_ATOMS: atom_id res chain seq x y z
N MET A 1 -16.29 2.56 -0.97
CA MET A 1 -16.64 3.99 -0.93
C MET A 1 -15.40 4.77 -1.36
N LEU A 2 -15.41 5.46 -2.50
CA LEU A 2 -14.29 6.31 -2.93
C LEU A 2 -14.30 7.58 -2.08
N HIS A 3 -13.24 7.84 -1.32
CA HIS A 3 -13.01 9.17 -0.75
C HIS A 3 -12.47 10.07 -1.86
N LEU A 4 -13.37 10.80 -2.52
CA LEU A 4 -13.04 11.88 -3.43
C LEU A 4 -12.74 13.13 -2.58
N ILE A 5 -11.46 13.44 -2.40
CA ILE A 5 -11.03 14.80 -2.10
C ILE A 5 -10.58 15.39 -3.44
N GLU A 6 -11.02 16.61 -3.74
CA GLU A 6 -10.76 17.34 -4.99
C GLU A 6 -9.28 17.25 -5.39
N GLY A 7 -9.00 16.57 -6.51
CA GLY A 7 -7.67 16.50 -7.10
C GLY A 7 -7.12 15.08 -7.28
N LYS A 8 -7.53 14.47 -8.40
CA LYS A 8 -6.99 13.25 -9.05
C LYS A 8 -7.45 11.89 -8.46
N PRO A 9 -7.94 10.97 -9.31
CA PRO A 9 -8.31 9.63 -8.90
C PRO A 9 -7.06 8.79 -8.58
N TYR A 10 -6.93 8.37 -7.32
CA TYR A 10 -5.97 7.35 -6.88
C TYR A 10 -6.58 5.96 -7.12
N GLN A 11 -5.85 5.04 -7.76
CA GLN A 11 -6.22 3.64 -7.81
C GLN A 11 -5.74 2.92 -6.55
N LYS A 12 -6.71 2.33 -5.84
CA LYS A 12 -6.48 1.52 -4.63
C LYS A 12 -5.95 0.14 -5.04
N GLY A 13 -4.63 -0.02 -5.07
CA GLY A 13 -3.98 -1.32 -5.29
C GLY A 13 -3.74 -2.08 -3.98
N ILE A 14 -4.65 -2.96 -3.59
CA ILE A 14 -4.41 -3.90 -2.48
C ILE A 14 -3.59 -5.07 -3.00
N TYR A 15 -2.31 -5.18 -2.60
CA TYR A 15 -1.50 -6.37 -2.87
C TYR A 15 -1.42 -7.26 -1.62
N LEU A 16 -2.42 -8.13 -1.43
CA LEU A 16 -2.35 -9.25 -0.48
C LEU A 16 -1.63 -10.47 -1.10
N LEU A 17 -0.52 -10.28 -1.81
CA LEU A 17 0.11 -11.37 -2.55
C LEU A 17 1.19 -12.07 -1.73
N GLY A 18 0.90 -13.27 -1.25
CA GLY A 18 1.87 -14.21 -0.69
C GLY A 18 1.58 -14.71 0.73
N LEU A 19 0.30 -14.86 1.05
CA LEU A 19 -0.14 -15.90 1.96
C LEU A 19 -0.43 -17.12 1.09
N SER A 20 0.03 -18.32 1.45
CA SER A 20 -0.50 -19.54 0.83
C SER A 20 -2.03 -19.51 0.95
N ASP A 21 -2.78 -20.06 -0.02
CA ASP A 21 -4.26 -20.00 -0.03
C ASP A 21 -4.91 -20.40 1.31
N ASN A 22 -4.22 -21.25 2.08
CA ASN A 22 -4.64 -21.71 3.40
C ASN A 22 -4.43 -20.66 4.51
N MET A 23 -3.35 -19.87 4.45
CA MET A 23 -3.07 -18.77 5.37
C MET A 23 -3.85 -17.51 4.98
N MET A 24 -4.09 -17.30 3.68
CA MET A 24 -4.98 -16.25 3.18
C MET A 24 -6.36 -16.41 3.80
N ARG A 25 -6.95 -17.62 3.77
CA ARG A 25 -8.24 -17.94 4.42
C ARG A 25 -8.29 -17.68 5.94
N LEU A 26 -7.17 -17.75 6.65
CA LEU A 26 -7.10 -17.55 8.10
C LEU A 26 -6.95 -16.06 8.47
N VAL A 27 -6.23 -15.28 7.65
CA VAL A 27 -6.00 -13.84 7.91
C VAL A 27 -7.10 -12.98 7.28
N THR A 28 -7.67 -13.35 6.13
CA THR A 28 -8.72 -12.57 5.44
C THR A 28 -10.11 -12.68 6.07
N LYS A 29 -10.29 -13.43 7.16
CA LYS A 29 -11.60 -13.50 7.83
C LYS A 29 -11.86 -12.35 8.80
N ASP A 30 -10.82 -11.69 9.31
CA ASP A 30 -10.97 -10.67 10.38
C ASP A 30 -10.26 -9.33 10.09
N ILE A 31 -9.66 -9.11 8.91
CA ILE A 31 -9.03 -7.82 8.57
C ILE A 31 -10.01 -6.96 7.78
N ASP A 32 -10.52 -5.93 8.45
CA ASP A 32 -11.29 -4.88 7.81
C ASP A 32 -10.36 -4.01 6.95
N MET A 33 -10.52 -4.15 5.63
CA MET A 33 -9.72 -3.41 4.65
C MET A 33 -9.97 -1.90 4.69
N GLU A 34 -11.13 -1.47 5.20
CA GLU A 34 -11.43 -0.06 5.42
C GLU A 34 -10.70 0.47 6.65
N GLU A 35 -10.64 -0.30 7.74
CA GLU A 35 -9.86 0.06 8.93
C GLU A 35 -8.36 0.11 8.63
N LEU A 36 -7.85 -0.87 7.86
CA LEU A 36 -6.45 -0.91 7.46
C LEU A 36 -6.06 0.29 6.59
N ASP A 37 -6.92 0.66 5.63
CA ASP A 37 -6.73 1.85 4.78
C ASP A 37 -6.79 3.12 5.62
N LYS A 38 -7.77 3.26 6.52
CA LYS A 38 -7.88 4.38 7.46
C LYS A 38 -6.63 4.54 8.33
N ALA A 39 -6.01 3.44 8.76
CA ALA A 39 -4.79 3.46 9.56
C ALA A 39 -3.57 3.91 8.73
N CYS A 40 -3.44 3.46 7.48
CA CYS A 40 -2.29 3.74 6.63
C CYS A 40 -2.40 5.08 5.88
N TRP A 41 -3.60 5.60 5.66
CA TRP A 41 -3.84 6.81 4.87
C TRP A 41 -3.09 8.05 5.39
N PRO A 42 -3.12 8.40 6.70
CA PRO A 42 -2.38 9.56 7.20
C PRO A 42 -0.87 9.42 7.02
N ILE A 43 -0.34 8.20 7.11
CA ILE A 43 1.08 7.91 6.88
C ILE A 43 1.40 8.13 5.40
N PHE A 44 0.57 7.59 4.50
CA PHE A 44 0.74 7.78 3.07
C PHE A 44 0.71 9.25 2.65
N GLN A 45 -0.17 10.08 3.22
CA GLN A 45 -0.23 11.51 2.92
C GLN A 45 1.10 12.22 3.24
N GLN A 46 1.72 11.91 4.38
CA GLN A 46 3.04 12.45 4.74
C GLN A 46 4.12 11.97 3.75
N LEU A 47 4.09 10.68 3.39
CA LEU A 47 5.02 10.12 2.43
C LEU A 47 4.86 10.72 1.02
N MET A 48 3.64 11.04 0.61
CA MET A 48 3.38 11.72 -0.67
C MET A 48 4.03 13.10 -0.73
N GLU A 49 3.93 13.89 0.34
CA GLU A 49 4.56 15.20 0.43
C GLU A 49 6.09 15.10 0.42
N GLU A 50 6.66 14.12 1.14
CA GLU A 50 8.12 13.96 1.27
C GLU A 50 8.79 13.31 0.06
N LEU A 51 8.10 12.35 -0.57
CA LEU A 51 8.71 11.38 -1.49
C LEU A 51 8.11 11.44 -2.89
N GLY A 52 6.91 11.98 -3.05
CA GLY A 52 6.16 11.93 -4.31
C GLY A 52 6.94 12.52 -5.48
N GLU A 53 7.60 13.67 -5.29
CA GLU A 53 8.37 14.34 -6.35
C GLU A 53 9.56 13.50 -6.83
N ARG A 54 10.19 12.74 -5.92
CA ARG A 54 11.41 11.98 -6.21
C ARG A 54 11.12 10.58 -6.73
N TYR A 55 10.06 9.94 -6.25
CA TYR A 55 9.76 8.53 -6.47
C TYR A 55 8.42 8.36 -7.20
N HIS A 56 8.28 9.03 -8.34
CA HIS A 56 7.06 8.98 -9.16
C HIS A 56 6.73 7.55 -9.62
N ASN A 57 5.46 7.15 -9.48
CA ASN A 57 4.94 5.82 -9.75
C ASN A 57 5.53 4.67 -8.90
N TRP A 58 6.35 4.96 -7.90
CA TRP A 58 6.85 3.93 -6.99
C TRP A 58 5.74 3.44 -6.08
N ILE A 59 5.89 2.19 -5.66
CA ILE A 59 5.01 1.53 -4.70
C ILE A 59 5.56 1.82 -3.31
N VAL A 60 4.66 2.20 -2.41
CA VAL A 60 4.93 2.27 -0.98
C VAL A 60 4.08 1.25 -0.25
N VAL A 61 4.72 0.37 0.52
CA VAL A 61 4.06 -0.63 1.36
C VAL A 61 4.21 -0.19 2.80
N ILE A 62 3.11 -0.01 3.51
CA ILE A 62 3.05 0.51 4.88
C ILE A 62 2.59 -0.61 5.82
N GLU A 63 3.30 -0.78 6.93
CA GLU A 63 2.87 -1.61 8.06
C GLU A 63 2.29 -0.67 9.14
N PRO A 64 0.98 -0.74 9.45
CA PRO A 64 0.30 0.28 10.24
C PRO A 64 0.69 0.29 11.72
N VAL A 65 1.12 -0.84 12.29
CA VAL A 65 1.42 -0.95 13.74
C VAL A 65 2.74 -0.24 14.07
N SER A 66 3.79 -0.54 13.32
CA SER A 66 5.11 0.07 13.43
C SER A 66 5.22 1.40 12.68
N LYS A 67 4.31 1.66 11.74
CA LYS A 67 4.32 2.79 10.80
C LYS A 67 5.54 2.80 9.88
N GLU A 68 6.25 1.67 9.78
CA GLU A 68 7.34 1.53 8.83
C GLU A 68 6.80 1.39 7.41
N TYR A 69 7.58 1.89 6.47
CA TYR A 69 7.24 1.81 5.06
C TYR A 69 8.41 1.29 4.23
N PHE A 70 8.08 0.72 3.08
CA PHE A 70 9.02 0.15 2.12
C PHE A 70 8.70 0.72 0.74
N LEU A 71 9.72 1.20 0.03
CA LEU A 71 9.60 1.83 -1.29
C LEU A 71 10.29 1.01 -2.37
N GLY A 72 9.66 0.86 -3.52
CA GLY A 72 10.31 0.31 -4.71
C GLY A 72 9.40 0.32 -5.93
N GLN A 73 9.94 -0.09 -7.06
CA GLN A 73 9.21 -0.10 -8.34
C GLN A 73 8.52 -1.44 -8.61
N ASP A 74 9.04 -2.51 -8.02
CA ASP A 74 8.55 -3.88 -8.16
C ASP A 74 7.78 -4.26 -6.88
N ASP A 75 6.51 -4.64 -7.05
CA ASP A 75 5.60 -4.96 -5.96
C ASP A 75 6.08 -6.17 -5.14
N GLN A 76 6.62 -7.19 -5.81
CA GLN A 76 7.09 -8.42 -5.18
C GLN A 76 8.35 -8.18 -4.35
N GLU A 77 9.28 -7.38 -4.87
CA GLU A 77 10.53 -7.03 -4.18
C GLU A 77 10.27 -6.21 -2.92
N VAL A 78 9.40 -5.19 -3.02
CA VAL A 78 9.07 -4.32 -1.88
C VAL A 78 8.34 -5.11 -0.79
N LEU A 79 7.39 -5.95 -1.18
CA LEU A 79 6.63 -6.77 -0.24
C LEU A 79 7.50 -7.86 0.40
N SER A 80 8.44 -8.44 -0.35
CA SER A 80 9.42 -9.39 0.18
C SER A 80 10.27 -8.76 1.28
N ARG A 81 10.76 -7.53 1.06
CA ARG A 81 11.49 -6.76 2.09
C ARG A 81 10.62 -6.47 3.31
N ALA A 82 9.37 -6.07 3.09
CA ALA A 82 8.42 -5.79 4.16
C ALA A 82 8.18 -7.03 5.04
N ARG A 83 7.91 -8.19 4.43
CA ARG A 83 7.71 -9.46 5.14
C ARG A 83 8.96 -9.98 5.83
N LYS A 84 10.13 -9.79 5.25
CA LYS A 84 11.38 -10.19 5.90
C LYS A 84 11.58 -9.48 7.23
N LYS A 85 11.13 -8.22 7.33
CA LYS A 85 11.22 -7.42 8.56
C LYS A 85 10.04 -7.65 9.50
N HIS A 86 8.83 -7.75 8.94
CA HIS A 86 7.58 -7.95 9.67
C HIS A 86 6.88 -9.23 9.17
N PRO A 87 7.35 -10.43 9.58
CA PRO A 87 6.85 -11.70 9.05
C PRO A 87 5.38 -11.98 9.42
N LEU A 88 4.86 -11.34 10.46
CA LEU A 88 3.45 -11.39 10.88
C LEU A 88 2.72 -10.06 10.62
N GLY A 89 3.38 -9.11 9.95
CA GLY A 89 2.82 -7.79 9.67
C GLY A 89 1.68 -7.86 8.67
N VAL A 90 0.74 -6.93 8.84
CA VAL A 90 -0.25 -6.62 7.81
C VAL A 90 0.21 -5.40 7.05
N PHE A 91 -0.02 -5.37 5.74
CA PHE A 91 0.47 -4.28 4.93
C PHE A 91 -0.60 -3.69 4.03
N PHE A 92 -0.49 -2.39 3.79
CA PHE A 92 -1.28 -1.69 2.79
C PHE A 92 -0.36 -0.98 1.79
N ALA A 93 -0.67 -1.09 0.50
CA ALA A 93 0.16 -0.52 -0.55
C ALA A 93 -0.55 0.66 -1.23
N TYR A 94 0.23 1.69 -1.54
CA TYR A 94 -0.20 2.82 -2.37
C TYR A 94 0.85 3.05 -3.47
N ARG A 95 0.45 3.80 -4.50
CA ARG A 95 1.36 4.29 -5.53
C ARG A 95 1.59 5.78 -5.38
N LEU A 96 2.86 6.19 -5.34
CA LEU A 96 3.25 7.60 -5.23
C LEU A 96 2.99 8.33 -6.55
N ASN A 97 2.36 9.50 -6.47
CA ASN A 97 2.11 10.39 -7.60
C ASN A 97 1.55 9.68 -8.85
N GLU A 98 0.64 8.73 -8.64
CA GLU A 98 -0.01 8.03 -9.74
C GLU A 98 -0.67 9.04 -10.69
N ASN A 99 -0.24 9.02 -11.96
CA ASN A 99 -0.94 9.74 -13.00
C ASN A 99 -1.99 8.79 -13.62
N PRO A 100 -3.29 8.98 -13.35
CA PRO A 100 -4.34 8.09 -13.87
C PRO A 100 -4.41 8.07 -15.40
N ALA A 101 -3.78 9.03 -16.09
CA ALA A 101 -3.71 9.07 -17.54
C ALA A 101 -2.68 8.09 -18.16
N ILE A 102 -1.72 7.55 -17.40
CA ILE A 102 -0.66 6.69 -17.94
C ILE A 102 -1.02 5.19 -17.84
N ASP A 103 -1.96 4.82 -16.99
CA ASP A 103 -2.40 3.43 -16.77
C ASP A 103 -3.54 2.99 -17.71
N SER A 104 -3.81 3.76 -18.76
CA SER A 104 -4.90 3.52 -19.73
C SER A 104 -4.40 3.06 -21.12
N LEU A 105 -3.22 2.44 -21.22
CA LEU A 105 -2.68 1.87 -22.46
C LEU A 105 -2.73 0.34 -22.48
#